data_AF-A0A835QGN4-F1
#
_entry.id   AF-A0A835QGN4-F1
#
_cell.length_a   1.000
_cell.length_b   1.000
_cell.length_c   1.000
_cell.angle_alpha   90.00
_cell.angle_beta   90.00
_cell.angle_gamma   90.00
#
_symmetry.space_group_name_H-M   'P 1'
#
loop_
_entity.id
_entity.type
_entity.pdbx_description
1 polymer ?
#
loop_
_entity_poly.entity_id
_entity_poly.type
_entity_poly.pdbx_seq_one_letter_code
_entity_poly.pdbx_strand_id
1 'polypeptide(L)'
;MHPWKSSSSLERYQLGFLLSALGFNLSNLLVFSPMTIEMMKKRHKVERDLSIGDEVGWSKNMEVAKANPKLASMNKKFGMIHGLSSLANILSFGSLAMHSWYLAGKIQL
;
A
#
# COMPACT_ATOMS: atom_id res chain seq x y z
N MET A 1 5.96 26.56 28.34
CA MET A 1 5.65 25.14 28.61
C MET A 1 5.79 24.34 27.33
N HIS A 2 6.35 23.13 27.36
CA HIS A 2 6.50 22.32 26.14
C HIS A 2 5.15 21.68 25.75
N PRO A 3 4.65 21.83 24.51
CA PRO A 3 3.30 21.39 24.09
C PRO A 3 2.98 19.93 24.40
N TRP A 4 3.98 19.04 24.28
CA TRP A 4 3.83 17.62 24.64
C TRP A 4 3.57 17.40 26.13
N LYS A 5 4.14 18.22 27.01
CA LYS A 5 3.97 18.10 28.46
C LYS A 5 2.62 18.66 28.91
N SER A 6 2.04 19.58 28.14
CA SER A 6 0.72 20.17 28.42
C SER A 6 -0.44 19.44 27.75
N SER A 7 -0.19 18.51 26.82
CA SER A 7 -1.25 17.77 26.13
C SER A 7 -1.83 16.63 26.97
N SER A 8 -3.15 16.46 26.86
CA SER A 8 -3.90 15.35 27.45
C SER A 8 -3.54 14.02 26.79
N SER A 9 -3.83 12.90 27.48
CA SER A 9 -3.64 11.56 26.92
C SER A 9 -4.37 11.36 25.59
N LEU A 10 -5.57 11.92 25.46
CA LEU A 10 -6.39 11.83 24.24
C LEU A 10 -5.72 12.54 23.04
N GLU A 11 -5.17 13.73 23.26
CA GLU A 11 -4.41 14.47 22.23
C GLU A 11 -3.14 13.73 21.79
N ARG A 12 -2.45 13.09 22.73
CA ARG A 12 -1.28 12.26 22.40
C ARG A 12 -1.65 11.05 21.55
N TYR A 13 -2.78 10.38 21.85
CA TYR A 13 -3.27 9.28 21.03
C TYR A 13 -3.68 9.74 19.62
N GLN A 14 -4.41 10.85 19.51
CA GLN A 14 -4.79 11.41 18.21
C GLN A 14 -3.56 11.77 17.36
N LEU A 15 -2.53 12.36 17.96
CA LEU A 15 -1.27 12.61 17.26
C LEU A 15 -0.60 11.30 16.83
N GLY A 16 -0.63 10.26 17.68
CA GLY A 16 -0.15 8.93 17.34
C GLY A 16 -0.87 8.32 16.13
N PHE A 17 -2.19 8.47 16.04
CA PHE A 17 -2.96 8.03 14.87
C PHE A 17 -2.56 8.82 13.61
N LEU A 18 -2.39 10.14 13.69
CA LEU A 18 -1.91 10.94 12.56
C LEU A 18 -0.52 10.51 12.08
N LEU A 19 0.42 10.30 13.00
CA LEU A 19 1.76 9.82 12.67
C LEU A 19 1.72 8.42 12.06
N SER A 20 0.83 7.54 12.54
CA SER A 20 0.63 6.21 11.97
C SER A 20 0.09 6.30 10.54
N ALA A 21 -0.94 7.12 10.31
CA ALA A 21 -1.48 7.36 8.96
C ALA A 21 -0.39 7.88 8.00
N LEU A 22 0.40 8.86 8.45
CA LEU A 22 1.53 9.37 7.67
C LEU A 22 2.53 8.25 7.35
N GLY A 23 2.92 7.47 8.36
CA GLY A 23 3.86 6.35 8.19
C GLY A 23 3.37 5.30 7.19
N PHE A 24 2.10 4.91 7.25
CA PHE A 24 1.51 3.97 6.30
C PHE A 24 1.43 4.55 4.87
N ASN A 25 1.04 5.82 4.72
CA ASN A 25 1.01 6.49 3.42
C ASN A 25 2.41 6.61 2.80
N LEU A 26 3.42 6.98 3.59
CA LEU A 26 4.81 7.04 3.15
C LEU A 26 5.35 5.66 2.79
N SER A 27 5.02 4.63 3.57
CA SER A 27 5.40 3.24 3.24
C SER A 27 4.77 2.79 1.92
N ASN A 28 3.50 3.15 1.67
CA ASN A 28 2.87 2.91 0.37
C ASN A 28 3.60 3.64 -0.76
N LEU A 29 3.83 4.94 -0.62
CA LEU A 29 4.45 5.76 -1.65
C LEU A 29 5.89 5.36 -1.98
N LEU A 30 6.72 5.18 -0.95
CA LEU A 30 8.17 5.05 -1.08
C LEU A 30 8.65 3.60 -1.14
N VAL A 31 7.84 2.64 -0.70
CA VAL A 31 8.25 1.22 -0.60
C VAL A 31 7.34 0.34 -1.45
N PHE A 32 6.04 0.29 -1.17
CA PHE A 32 5.17 -0.68 -1.84
C PHE A 32 4.84 -0.34 -3.30
N SER A 33 4.61 0.94 -3.63
CA SER A 33 4.41 1.39 -5.01
C SER A 33 5.60 1.08 -5.92
N PRO A 34 6.85 1.47 -5.59
CA PRO A 34 8.00 1.15 -6.44
C PRO A 34 8.23 -0.36 -6.57
N MET A 35 8.08 -1.14 -5.49
CA MET A 35 8.19 -2.61 -5.56
C MET A 35 7.14 -3.23 -6.48
N THR A 36 5.90 -2.72 -6.45
CA THR A 36 4.81 -3.18 -7.32
C THR A 36 5.13 -2.89 -8.79
N ILE A 37 5.54 -1.67 -9.10
CA ILE A 37 5.92 -1.25 -10.46
C ILE A 37 7.11 -2.07 -10.98
N GLU A 38 8.13 -2.28 -10.15
CA GLU A 38 9.29 -3.08 -10.52
C GLU A 38 8.89 -4.53 -10.83
N MET A 39 8.01 -5.13 -10.01
CA MET A 39 7.49 -6.48 -10.26
C MET A 39 6.70 -6.56 -11.57
N MET A 40 5.86 -5.56 -11.88
CA MET A 40 5.11 -5.49 -13.14
C MET A 40 6.05 -5.36 -14.34
N LYS A 41 7.09 -4.51 -14.26
CA LYS A 41 8.11 -4.38 -15.31
C LYS A 41 8.88 -5.67 -15.53
N LYS A 42 9.32 -6.33 -14.45
CA LYS A 42 10.02 -7.62 -14.52
C LYS A 42 9.13 -8.70 -15.15
N ARG A 43 7.86 -8.78 -14.73
CA ARG A 43 6.89 -9.75 -15.27
C ARG A 43 6.69 -9.53 -16.77
N HIS A 44 6.45 -8.27 -17.15
CA HIS A 44 6.25 -7.90 -18.55
C HIS A 44 7.46 -8.25 -19.43
N LYS A 45 8.69 -8.06 -18.93
CA LYS A 45 9.90 -8.52 -19.64
C LYS A 45 9.85 -10.02 -19.93
N VAL A 46 9.52 -10.84 -18.92
CA VAL A 46 9.39 -12.30 -19.10
C VAL A 46 8.28 -12.66 -20.09
N GLU A 47 7.15 -11.96 -20.04
CA GLU A 47 6.05 -12.17 -20.99
C GLU A 47 6.46 -11.83 -22.43
N ARG A 48 7.25 -10.76 -22.63
CA ARG A 48 7.82 -10.41 -23.94
C ARG A 48 8.83 -11.45 -24.44
N ASP A 49 9.72 -11.93 -23.57
CA ASP A 49 10.71 -12.97 -23.92
C ASP A 49 10.02 -14.27 -24.35
N LEU A 50 8.82 -14.54 -23.82
CA LEU A 50 7.98 -15.69 -24.18
C LEU A 50 7.03 -15.41 -25.37
N SER A 51 7.10 -14.24 -26.00
CA SER A 51 6.21 -13.81 -27.08
C SER A 51 4.71 -13.80 -26.70
N ILE A 52 4.40 -13.61 -25.42
CA ILE A 52 3.03 -13.55 -24.89
C ILE A 52 2.70 -12.21 -24.21
N GLY A 53 3.59 -11.21 -24.26
CA GLY A 53 3.38 -9.87 -23.70
C GLY A 53 3.33 -8.78 -24.78
N ASP A 54 2.42 -7.83 -24.62
CA ASP A 54 2.34 -6.61 -25.47
C ASP A 54 2.49 -5.35 -24.62
N GLU A 55 1.60 -5.22 -23.63
CA GLU A 55 1.55 -4.11 -22.70
C GLU A 55 1.75 -4.60 -21.26
N VAL A 56 2.18 -3.69 -20.38
CA VAL A 56 2.40 -4.02 -18.97
C VAL A 56 1.06 -4.38 -18.33
N GLY A 57 0.98 -5.58 -17.75
CA GLY A 57 -0.24 -6.08 -17.11
C GLY A 57 -1.16 -6.88 -18.03
N TRP A 58 -0.86 -6.96 -19.33
CA TRP A 58 -1.66 -7.72 -20.30
C TRP A 58 -0.87 -8.85 -20.95
N SER A 59 -1.35 -10.10 -20.78
CA SER A 59 -0.80 -11.28 -21.44
C SER A 59 -1.69 -11.70 -22.61
N LYS A 60 -1.13 -11.86 -23.82
CA LYS A 60 -1.84 -12.34 -25.02
C LYS A 60 -2.35 -13.77 -24.88
N ASN A 61 -1.63 -14.61 -24.12
CA ASN A 61 -2.00 -15.99 -23.86
C ASN A 61 -1.98 -16.27 -22.35
N MET A 62 -3.15 -16.18 -21.72
CA MET A 62 -3.30 -16.40 -20.28
C MET A 62 -3.04 -17.85 -19.86
N GLU A 63 -3.31 -18.83 -20.73
CA GLU A 63 -3.09 -20.24 -20.41
C GLU A 63 -1.60 -20.55 -20.27
N VAL A 64 -0.81 -20.10 -21.25
CA VAL A 64 0.66 -20.22 -21.21
C VAL A 64 1.25 -19.43 -20.03
N ALA A 65 0.71 -18.23 -19.76
CA ALA A 65 1.16 -17.43 -18.62
C ALA A 65 0.89 -18.12 -17.27
N LYS A 66 -0.28 -18.76 -17.10
CA LYS A 66 -0.65 -19.51 -15.89
C LYS A 66 0.16 -20.79 -15.71
N ALA A 67 0.45 -21.50 -16.81
CA ALA A 67 1.24 -22.73 -16.77
C ALA A 67 2.74 -22.47 -16.51
N ASN A 68 3.23 -21.25 -16.76
CA ASN A 68 4.63 -20.91 -16.59
C ASN A 68 5.00 -20.75 -15.09
N PRO A 69 5.88 -21.60 -14.53
CA PRO A 69 6.19 -21.58 -13.09
C PRO A 69 6.90 -20.29 -12.66
N LYS A 70 7.69 -19.66 -13.55
CA LYS A 70 8.35 -18.38 -13.28
C LYS A 70 7.31 -17.28 -13.13
N LEU A 71 6.37 -17.15 -14.07
CA LEU A 71 5.30 -16.16 -14.00
C LEU A 71 4.37 -16.40 -12.80
N ALA A 72 4.05 -17.66 -12.47
CA ALA A 72 3.29 -18.00 -11.27
C ALA A 72 4.01 -17.52 -9.98
N SER A 73 5.32 -17.74 -9.88
CA SER A 73 6.11 -17.26 -8.73
C SER A 73 6.11 -15.73 -8.61
N MET A 74 6.16 -15.02 -9.75
CA MET A 74 6.11 -13.57 -9.80
C MET A 74 4.73 -13.04 -9.40
N ASN A 75 3.66 -13.71 -9.83
CA ASN A 75 2.30 -13.37 -9.45
C ASN A 75 2.06 -13.53 -7.94
N LYS A 76 2.65 -14.56 -7.32
CA LYS A 76 2.64 -14.73 -5.85
C LYS A 76 3.33 -13.56 -5.15
N LYS A 77 4.53 -13.17 -5.61
CA LYS A 77 5.26 -12.02 -5.05
C LYS A 77 4.50 -10.70 -5.23
N PHE A 78 3.92 -10.49 -6.41
CA PHE A 78 3.05 -9.35 -6.69
C PHE A 78 1.86 -9.31 -5.72
N GLY A 79 1.14 -10.43 -5.56
CA GLY A 79 0.00 -10.54 -4.66
C GLY A 79 0.37 -10.24 -3.21
N MET A 80 1.55 -10.68 -2.74
CA MET A 80 2.04 -10.34 -1.41
C MET A 80 2.31 -8.83 -1.25
N ILE A 81 3.04 -8.21 -2.18
CA ILE A 81 3.36 -6.77 -2.13
C ILE A 81 2.08 -5.94 -2.19
N HIS A 82 1.18 -6.29 -3.12
CA HIS A 82 -0.11 -5.62 -3.27
C HIS A 82 -0.98 -5.77 -2.01
N GLY A 83 -1.03 -6.97 -1.42
CA GLY A 83 -1.75 -7.22 -0.17
C GLY A 83 -1.24 -6.36 1.00
N LEU A 84 0.09 -6.25 1.15
CA LEU A 84 0.69 -5.38 2.17
C LEU A 84 0.40 -3.90 1.91
N SER A 85 0.42 -3.47 0.65
CA SER A 85 0.07 -2.10 0.26
C SER A 85 -1.39 -1.75 0.59
N SER A 86 -2.31 -2.65 0.27
CA SER A 86 -3.73 -2.53 0.59
C SER A 86 -3.96 -2.51 2.10
N LEU A 87 -3.25 -3.33 2.87
CA LEU A 87 -3.30 -3.29 4.33
C LEU A 87 -2.81 -1.95 4.88
N ALA A 88 -1.71 -1.40 4.37
CA ALA A 88 -1.23 -0.08 4.76
C ALA A 88 -2.28 1.02 4.47
N ASN A 89 -2.99 0.95 3.34
CA ASN A 89 -4.10 1.88 3.05
C ASN A 89 -5.25 1.74 4.05
N ILE A 90 -5.64 0.53 4.42
CA ILE A 90 -6.71 0.29 5.42
C ILE A 90 -6.30 0.84 6.80
N LEU A 91 -5.06 0.61 7.23
CA LEU A 91 -4.55 1.10 8.50
C LEU A 91 -4.43 2.63 8.52
N SER A 92 -4.00 3.22 7.41
CA SER A 92 -3.99 4.67 7.20
C SER A 92 -5.40 5.25 7.31
N PHE A 93 -6.36 4.67 6.58
CA PHE A 93 -7.76 5.06 6.62
C PHE A 93 -8.35 4.95 8.03
N GLY A 94 -8.15 3.83 8.72
CA GLY A 94 -8.63 3.63 10.09
C GLY A 94 -8.04 4.67 11.06
N SER A 95 -6.75 4.99 10.92
CA SER A 95 -6.10 6.01 11.74
C SER A 95 -6.67 7.42 11.48
N LEU A 96 -6.94 7.76 10.22
CA LEU A 96 -7.59 9.01 9.85
C LEU A 96 -9.04 9.08 10.33
N ALA A 97 -9.77 7.97 10.28
CA ALA A 97 -11.13 7.89 10.83
C ALA A 97 -11.15 8.17 12.34
N MET A 98 -10.19 7.60 13.09
CA MET A 98 -10.04 7.89 14.53
C MET A 98 -9.71 9.36 14.78
N HIS A 99 -8.85 9.97 13.95
CA HIS A 99 -8.56 11.39 14.04
C HIS A 99 -9.81 12.25 13.76
N SER A 100 -10.56 11.93 12.70
CA SER A 100 -11.80 12.64 12.35
C SER A 100 -12.84 12.53 13.46
N TRP A 101 -12.98 11.36 14.09
CA TRP A 101 -13.85 11.18 15.26
C TRP A 101 -13.45 12.09 16.43
N TYR A 102 -12.16 12.14 16.75
CA TYR A 102 -11.63 13.05 17.77
C TYR A 102 -11.96 14.51 17.44
N LEU A 103 -11.76 14.92 16.19
CA LEU A 103 -12.01 16.30 15.75
C LEU A 103 -13.50 16.65 15.84
N ALA A 104 -14.38 15.74 15.41
CA ALA A 104 -15.83 15.92 15.50
C ALA A 104 -16.30 16.17 16.94
N GLY A 105 -15.72 15.48 17.93
CA GLY A 105 -16.03 15.71 19.35
C GLY A 105 -15.47 17.01 19.93
N LYS A 106 -14.59 17.71 19.20
CA LYS A 106 -13.98 18.99 19.62
C LYS A 106 -14.62 20.20 18.94
N ILE A 107 -15.19 20.02 17.75
CA ILE A 107 -15.94 21.06 17.07
C ILE A 107 -17.29 21.18 17.76
N GLN A 108 -17.55 22.31 18.41
CA GLN A 108 -18.91 22.69 18.79
C GLN A 108 -19.63 23.11 17.50
N LEU A 109 -20.55 22.25 17.04
CA LEU A 109 -21.58 22.63 16.07
C LEU A 109 -22.79 23.20 16.81
#